data_AF-A0A820B577-F1
#
_entry.id   AF-A0A820B577-F1
#
_cell.length_a   1.000
_cell.length_b   1.000
_cell.length_c   1.000
_cell.angle_alpha   90.00
_cell.angle_beta   90.00
_cell.angle_gamma   90.00
#
_symmetry.space_group_name_H-M   'P 1'
#
loop_
_entity.id
_entity.type
_entity.pdbx_description
1 polymer ?
#
loop_
_entity_poly.entity_id
_entity_poly.type
_entity_poly.pdbx_seq_one_letter_code
_entity_poly.pdbx_strand_id
1 'polypeptide(L)'
;SISITYVPSDGTTTVERKNGQTDSTNPGINKCGSFTLQTDEKIISINGKSDTLVDSLQFVTNKGRTIPNSRCGGNGGYAFNETKVGYYVSYISGAVGARLDAIKVYWAPFPVCSPSCQNGGTCTASNTCICLSQYTGTKCEIVNNDNKKDGDETDVDCGGSSGKKCAIGKACKVNTDCDNVLCTSGVCQSPSCSDGLKNGGEADVDCGGPCSTKCDNGKTCSSTTDCVSKVCSGNQCQAPMNHDNVMNGDETDVDCG
;
A
#
# COMPACT_ATOMS: atom_id res chain seq x y z
N SER A 1 0.16 20.72 -20.92
CA SER A 1 -0.01 19.28 -20.63
C SER A 1 -0.85 19.09 -19.37
N ILE A 2 -1.35 17.89 -19.13
CA ILE A 2 -1.96 17.45 -17.87
C ILE A 2 -1.35 16.10 -17.48
N SER A 3 -1.11 15.88 -16.19
CA SER A 3 -0.61 14.62 -15.67
C SER A 3 -1.48 14.17 -14.50
N ILE A 4 -1.96 12.93 -14.54
CA ILE A 4 -2.86 12.37 -13.53
C ILE A 4 -2.24 11.08 -13.02
N THR A 5 -2.13 10.98 -11.70
CA THR A 5 -1.71 9.78 -10.99
C THR A 5 -2.91 9.25 -10.21
N TYR A 6 -3.26 7.98 -10.40
CA TYR A 6 -4.43 7.37 -9.77
C TYR A 6 -4.18 5.90 -9.40
N VAL A 7 -4.96 5.40 -8.43
CA VAL A 7 -5.05 3.98 -8.11
C VAL A 7 -6.31 3.43 -8.78
N PRO A 8 -6.21 2.42 -9.67
CA PRO A 8 -7.40 1.89 -10.34
C PRO A 8 -8.31 1.13 -9.37
N SER A 9 -9.57 0.93 -9.76
CA SER A 9 -10.59 0.29 -8.91
C SER A 9 -10.32 -1.18 -8.59
N ASP A 10 -9.46 -1.83 -9.38
CA ASP A 10 -9.02 -3.22 -9.16
C ASP A 10 -7.88 -3.32 -8.12
N GLY A 11 -7.45 -2.20 -7.52
CA GLY A 11 -6.41 -2.16 -6.51
C GLY A 11 -5.00 -2.42 -7.05
N THR A 12 -4.81 -2.36 -8.37
CA THR A 12 -3.49 -2.51 -9.01
C THR A 12 -2.57 -1.33 -8.68
N THR A 13 -1.31 -1.46 -9.09
CA THR A 13 -0.27 -0.46 -8.83
C THR A 13 -0.66 0.91 -9.36
N THR A 14 -0.21 1.95 -8.66
CA THR A 14 -0.48 3.35 -9.02
C THR A 14 -0.05 3.63 -10.47
N VAL A 15 -0.96 4.20 -11.26
CA VAL A 15 -0.74 4.51 -12.67
C VAL A 15 -0.56 6.02 -12.84
N GLU A 16 0.51 6.44 -13.52
CA GLU A 16 0.72 7.81 -13.96
C GLU A 16 0.44 7.94 -15.46
N ARG A 17 -0.39 8.91 -15.85
CA ARG A 17 -0.68 9.25 -17.26
C ARG A 17 -0.31 10.70 -17.52
N LYS A 18 0.64 10.94 -18.42
CA LYS A 18 1.06 12.28 -18.87
C LYS A 18 0.56 12.53 -20.28
N ASN A 19 -0.21 13.58 -20.49
CA ASN A 19 -0.80 13.92 -21.78
C ASN A 19 -0.43 15.36 -22.20
N GLY A 20 0.00 15.52 -23.44
CA GLY A 20 0.42 16.79 -24.05
C GLY A 20 1.88 17.17 -23.83
N GLN A 21 2.36 18.13 -24.62
CA GLN A 21 3.73 18.63 -24.50
C GLN A 21 3.88 19.57 -23.28
N THR A 22 4.96 19.38 -22.53
CA THR A 22 5.42 20.32 -21.50
C THR A 22 6.35 21.34 -22.16
N ASP A 23 6.02 22.63 -22.07
CA ASP A 23 6.90 23.69 -22.55
C ASP A 23 8.13 23.79 -21.65
N SER A 24 9.29 23.31 -22.14
CA SER A 24 10.59 23.38 -21.46
C SER A 24 11.33 24.70 -21.72
N THR A 25 10.81 25.54 -22.61
CA THR A 25 11.49 26.76 -23.07
C THR A 25 11.07 28.02 -22.31
N ASN A 26 9.96 27.95 -21.54
CA ASN A 26 9.48 29.09 -20.76
C ASN A 26 8.94 28.66 -19.37
N PRO A 27 9.82 28.42 -18.38
CA PRO A 27 9.47 27.74 -17.13
C PRO A 27 8.59 28.53 -16.14
N GLY A 28 8.30 29.82 -16.41
CA GLY A 28 7.70 30.73 -15.43
C GLY A 28 6.23 31.14 -15.61
N ILE A 29 5.64 31.01 -16.80
CA ILE A 29 4.40 31.77 -17.13
C ILE A 29 3.13 30.90 -17.17
N ASN A 30 3.26 29.57 -17.32
CA ASN A 30 2.11 28.66 -17.47
C ASN A 30 2.23 27.35 -16.66
N LYS A 31 3.11 27.31 -15.65
CA LYS A 31 3.30 26.10 -14.84
C LYS A 31 2.23 26.02 -13.76
N CYS A 32 1.27 25.15 -13.99
CA CYS A 32 0.32 24.75 -12.97
C CYS A 32 1.04 23.82 -12.00
N GLY A 33 1.02 24.14 -10.70
CA GLY A 33 1.63 23.28 -9.69
C GLY A 33 1.03 21.87 -9.69
N SER A 34 1.77 20.91 -9.13
CA SER A 34 1.21 19.59 -8.80
C SER A 34 0.42 19.69 -7.49
N PHE A 35 -0.59 18.84 -7.36
CA PHE A 35 -1.34 18.70 -6.13
C PHE A 35 -1.73 17.25 -5.92
N THR A 36 -1.88 16.87 -4.65
CA THR A 36 -2.36 15.55 -4.23
C THR A 36 -3.65 15.73 -3.45
N LEU A 37 -4.63 14.89 -3.76
CA LEU A 37 -5.89 14.82 -3.01
C LEU A 37 -5.66 13.96 -1.76
N GLN A 38 -6.25 14.36 -0.64
CA GLN A 38 -6.32 13.50 0.53
C GLN A 38 -7.22 12.28 0.25
N THR A 39 -7.10 11.21 1.05
CA THR A 39 -7.82 9.94 0.84
C THR A 39 -9.34 10.13 0.71
N ASP A 40 -9.91 11.04 1.50
CA ASP A 40 -11.34 11.37 1.55
C ASP A 40 -11.72 12.63 0.74
N GLU A 41 -10.75 13.20 0.04
CA GLU A 41 -10.92 14.38 -0.77
C GLU A 41 -11.23 14.01 -2.22
N LYS A 42 -12.32 14.57 -2.74
CA LYS A 42 -12.84 14.30 -4.09
C LYS A 42 -13.11 15.62 -4.79
N ILE A 43 -12.84 15.66 -6.10
CA ILE A 43 -13.16 16.81 -6.95
C ILE A 43 -14.67 16.82 -7.22
N ILE A 44 -15.34 17.91 -6.86
CA ILE A 44 -16.79 18.07 -6.99
C ILE A 44 -17.18 19.10 -8.05
N SER A 45 -16.26 19.97 -8.45
CA SER A 45 -16.53 20.96 -9.49
C SER A 45 -15.26 21.29 -10.27
N ILE A 46 -15.45 21.65 -11.52
CA ILE A 46 -14.40 22.09 -12.43
C ILE A 46 -14.79 23.45 -12.97
N ASN A 47 -13.92 24.41 -12.71
CA ASN A 47 -13.99 25.76 -13.21
C ASN A 47 -12.96 25.91 -14.32
N GLY A 48 -13.27 26.72 -15.30
CA GLY A 48 -12.27 27.06 -16.30
C GLY A 48 -12.72 28.18 -17.21
N LYS A 49 -11.87 28.43 -18.20
CA LYS A 49 -12.24 29.23 -19.36
C LYS A 49 -11.79 28.50 -20.62
N SER A 50 -12.61 28.57 -21.66
CA SER A 50 -12.32 27.97 -22.96
C SER A 50 -12.97 28.75 -24.09
N ASP A 51 -12.40 28.60 -25.28
CA ASP A 51 -13.04 28.94 -26.54
C ASP A 51 -12.71 27.82 -27.54
N THR A 52 -11.80 28.05 -28.48
CA THR A 52 -11.28 27.01 -29.37
C THR A 52 -10.34 26.02 -28.69
N LEU A 53 -9.74 26.42 -27.57
CA LEU A 53 -8.88 25.59 -26.71
C LEU A 53 -9.26 25.82 -25.24
N VAL A 54 -8.85 24.90 -24.37
CA VAL A 54 -8.93 25.11 -22.92
C VAL A 54 -7.87 26.12 -22.52
N ASP A 55 -8.31 27.28 -22.05
CA ASP A 55 -7.44 28.39 -21.67
C ASP A 55 -7.02 28.31 -20.22
N SER A 56 -7.92 27.88 -19.32
CA SER A 56 -7.58 27.67 -17.91
C SER A 56 -8.45 26.63 -17.21
N LEU A 57 -7.91 26.02 -16.16
CA LEU A 57 -8.61 25.05 -15.33
C LEU A 57 -8.35 25.27 -13.84
N GLN A 58 -9.37 24.98 -13.04
CA GLN A 58 -9.31 24.93 -11.60
C GLN A 58 -10.36 23.94 -11.09
N PHE A 59 -9.99 23.14 -10.10
CA PHE A 59 -10.83 22.11 -9.50
C PHE A 59 -11.23 22.56 -8.09
N VAL A 60 -12.46 22.28 -7.70
CA VAL A 60 -12.95 22.50 -6.33
C VAL A 60 -13.24 21.14 -5.71
N THR A 61 -12.78 20.93 -4.49
CA THR A 61 -12.94 19.66 -3.77
C THR A 61 -14.05 19.72 -2.72
N ASN A 62 -14.54 18.56 -2.29
CA ASN A 62 -15.49 18.42 -1.17
C ASN A 62 -14.94 18.93 0.17
N LYS A 63 -13.64 19.24 0.26
CA LYS A 63 -13.00 19.89 1.42
C LYS A 63 -12.93 21.41 1.28
N GLY A 64 -13.53 21.99 0.25
CA GLY A 64 -13.50 23.42 -0.03
C GLY A 64 -12.17 23.91 -0.60
N ARG A 65 -11.22 23.00 -0.92
CA ARG A 65 -9.97 23.39 -1.57
C ARG A 65 -10.24 23.72 -3.02
N THR A 66 -9.63 24.80 -3.49
CA THR A 66 -9.60 25.18 -4.90
C THR A 66 -8.18 24.98 -5.41
N ILE A 67 -8.00 24.11 -6.39
CA ILE A 67 -6.70 23.62 -6.86
C ILE A 67 -6.57 23.73 -8.39
N PRO A 68 -5.47 24.28 -8.91
CA PRO A 68 -4.45 25.00 -8.16
C PRO A 68 -5.00 26.28 -7.50
N ASN A 69 -4.33 26.72 -6.43
CA ASN A 69 -4.72 27.90 -5.63
C ASN A 69 -4.64 29.22 -6.43
N SER A 70 -3.81 29.25 -7.48
CA SER A 70 -3.83 30.25 -8.54
C SER A 70 -4.47 29.66 -9.79
N ARG A 71 -5.08 30.51 -10.62
CA ARG A 71 -5.63 30.09 -11.91
C ARG A 71 -4.51 29.50 -12.77
N CYS A 72 -4.69 28.25 -13.21
CA CYS A 72 -3.78 27.55 -14.10
C CYS A 72 -4.17 27.86 -15.54
N GLY A 73 -3.31 28.57 -16.27
CA GLY A 73 -3.54 28.96 -17.67
C GLY A 73 -3.75 30.47 -17.87
N GLY A 74 -4.36 30.84 -19.00
CA GLY A 74 -4.52 32.22 -19.47
C GLY A 74 -5.73 32.96 -18.89
N ASN A 75 -6.14 34.05 -19.55
CA ASN A 75 -7.36 34.81 -19.26
C ASN A 75 -8.39 34.81 -20.41
N GLY A 76 -8.09 34.13 -21.50
CA GLY A 76 -8.92 34.06 -22.71
C GLY A 76 -10.19 33.23 -22.54
N GLY A 77 -11.03 33.28 -23.57
CA GLY A 77 -12.26 32.49 -23.67
C GLY A 77 -13.37 32.84 -22.69
N TYR A 78 -14.41 32.00 -22.70
CA TYR A 78 -15.61 32.11 -21.88
C TYR A 78 -15.50 31.22 -20.65
N ALA A 79 -16.01 31.69 -19.52
CA ALA A 79 -15.99 30.92 -18.29
C ALA A 79 -16.98 29.76 -18.35
N PHE A 80 -16.57 28.62 -17.79
CA PHE A 80 -17.44 27.48 -17.56
C PHE A 80 -17.29 26.96 -16.12
N ASN A 81 -18.38 26.39 -15.61
CA ASN A 81 -18.43 25.70 -14.33
C ASN A 81 -19.22 24.41 -14.55
N GLU A 82 -18.57 23.29 -14.29
CA GLU A 82 -19.19 21.97 -14.34
C GLU A 82 -19.29 21.42 -12.91
N THR A 83 -20.49 21.04 -12.49
CA THR A 83 -20.75 20.46 -11.17
C THR A 83 -21.92 19.48 -11.24
N LYS A 84 -21.89 18.44 -10.39
CA LYS A 84 -23.01 17.50 -10.26
C LYS A 84 -23.25 17.17 -8.78
N VAL A 85 -24.35 17.66 -8.24
CA VAL A 85 -24.72 17.49 -6.81
C VAL A 85 -24.80 16.01 -6.44
N GLY A 86 -24.10 15.60 -5.39
CA GLY A 86 -24.04 14.21 -4.92
C GLY A 86 -23.07 13.31 -5.70
N TYR A 87 -22.28 13.88 -6.61
CA TYR A 87 -21.29 13.15 -7.40
C TYR A 87 -19.90 13.81 -7.27
N TYR A 88 -18.88 13.03 -7.59
CA TYR A 88 -17.50 13.49 -7.75
C TYR A 88 -16.93 13.05 -9.10
N VAL A 89 -15.84 13.69 -9.53
CA VAL A 89 -15.14 13.34 -10.76
C VAL A 89 -14.39 12.03 -10.57
N SER A 90 -14.83 10.97 -11.24
CA SER A 90 -14.19 9.65 -11.21
C SER A 90 -13.19 9.44 -12.33
N TYR A 91 -13.41 10.12 -13.47
CA TYR A 91 -12.57 9.96 -14.64
C TYR A 91 -12.58 11.24 -15.49
N ILE A 92 -11.44 11.52 -16.12
CA ILE A 92 -11.25 12.66 -17.02
C ILE A 92 -10.73 12.09 -18.35
N SER A 93 -11.33 12.52 -19.44
CA SER A 93 -10.84 12.29 -20.80
C SER A 93 -10.73 13.61 -21.55
N GLY A 94 -10.18 13.59 -22.76
CA GLY A 94 -10.01 14.80 -23.54
C GLY A 94 -9.13 14.60 -24.75
N ALA A 95 -8.79 15.72 -25.39
CA ALA A 95 -7.85 15.79 -26.50
C ALA A 95 -6.72 16.75 -26.12
N VAL A 96 -5.49 16.33 -26.39
CA VAL A 96 -4.28 17.11 -26.07
C VAL A 96 -3.26 16.99 -27.19
N GLY A 97 -2.96 18.11 -27.85
CA GLY A 97 -1.81 18.30 -28.73
C GLY A 97 -0.69 19.09 -28.05
N ALA A 98 -0.24 20.17 -28.68
CA ALA A 98 0.71 21.12 -28.08
C ALA A 98 0.08 21.88 -26.89
N ARG A 99 -1.25 21.98 -26.86
CA ARG A 99 -2.05 22.59 -25.78
C ARG A 99 -3.20 21.64 -25.40
N LEU A 100 -3.95 21.98 -24.36
CA LEU A 100 -5.13 21.24 -23.96
C LEU A 100 -6.31 21.65 -24.86
N ASP A 101 -6.69 20.78 -25.78
CA ASP A 101 -7.71 21.10 -26.80
C ASP A 101 -9.12 20.94 -26.22
N ALA A 102 -9.37 19.84 -25.52
CA ALA A 102 -10.66 19.57 -24.89
C ALA A 102 -10.51 18.75 -23.61
N ILE A 103 -11.40 18.98 -22.65
CA ILE A 103 -11.53 18.20 -21.42
C ILE A 103 -12.98 17.76 -21.24
N LYS A 104 -13.17 16.51 -20.85
CA LYS A 104 -14.46 15.91 -20.53
C LYS A 104 -14.35 15.17 -19.22
N VAL A 105 -15.38 15.31 -18.38
CA VAL A 105 -15.40 14.69 -17.05
C VAL A 105 -16.56 13.75 -16.86
N TYR A 106 -16.30 12.71 -16.09
CA TYR A 106 -17.23 11.63 -15.79
C TYR A 106 -17.46 11.59 -14.29
N TRP A 107 -18.73 11.45 -13.93
CA TRP A 107 -19.20 11.62 -12.57
C TRP A 107 -19.60 10.28 -11.96
N ALA A 108 -19.09 9.97 -10.77
CA ALA A 108 -19.54 8.85 -9.94
C ALA A 108 -20.24 9.38 -8.67
N PRO A 109 -21.28 8.69 -8.17
CA PRO A 109 -21.95 9.11 -6.94
C PRO A 109 -20.99 9.00 -5.75
N PHE A 110 -21.15 9.87 -4.74
CA PHE A 110 -20.40 9.72 -3.50
C PHE A 110 -20.65 8.34 -2.86
N PRO A 111 -19.62 7.71 -2.27
CA PRO A 111 -19.80 6.45 -1.56
C PRO A 111 -20.75 6.65 -0.38
N VAL A 112 -21.70 5.73 -0.26
CA VAL A 112 -22.67 5.70 0.84
C VAL A 112 -22.36 4.49 1.72
N CYS A 113 -22.25 4.75 3.02
CA CYS A 113 -22.13 3.72 4.04
C CYS A 113 -23.39 3.74 4.89
N SER A 114 -24.12 2.62 4.93
CA SER A 114 -25.33 2.46 5.73
C SER A 114 -25.23 1.14 6.52
N PRO A 115 -25.04 1.19 7.86
CA PRO A 115 -24.84 2.37 8.70
C PRO A 115 -23.57 3.16 8.36
N SER A 116 -23.51 4.43 8.80
CA SER A 116 -22.33 5.28 8.62
C SER A 116 -21.10 4.67 9.31
N CYS A 117 -19.91 4.98 8.80
CA CYS A 117 -18.67 4.68 9.49
C CYS A 117 -18.66 5.39 10.86
N GLN A 118 -18.37 4.67 11.92
CA GLN A 118 -18.29 5.14 13.30
C GLN A 118 -16.90 5.75 13.58
N ASN A 119 -16.76 6.42 14.73
CA ASN A 119 -15.49 6.87 15.27
C ASN A 119 -14.59 7.68 14.30
N GLY A 120 -15.20 8.46 13.40
CA GLY A 120 -14.49 9.29 12.43
C GLY A 120 -13.96 8.53 11.21
N GLY A 121 -14.41 7.28 10.99
CA GLY A 121 -14.09 6.52 9.78
C GLY A 121 -14.59 7.21 8.50
N THR A 122 -13.85 7.03 7.41
CA THR A 122 -14.19 7.59 6.10
C THR A 122 -14.82 6.53 5.21
N CYS A 123 -15.99 6.82 4.64
CA CYS A 123 -16.60 5.98 3.61
C CYS A 123 -15.91 6.22 2.26
N THR A 124 -15.18 5.22 1.75
CA THR A 124 -14.41 5.34 0.49
C THR A 124 -15.04 4.60 -0.68
N ALA A 125 -15.85 3.58 -0.41
CA ALA A 125 -16.67 2.88 -1.38
C ALA A 125 -18.00 2.49 -0.72
N SER A 126 -18.96 1.98 -1.51
CA SER A 126 -20.25 1.51 -1.00
C SER A 126 -20.05 0.53 0.16
N ASN A 127 -20.46 0.95 1.37
CA ASN A 127 -20.29 0.22 2.63
C ASN A 127 -18.86 -0.08 3.09
N THR A 128 -17.82 0.49 2.46
CA THR A 128 -16.42 0.30 2.84
C THR A 128 -15.91 1.52 3.62
N CYS A 129 -15.49 1.27 4.86
CA CYS A 129 -14.92 2.28 5.76
C CYS A 129 -13.40 2.13 5.85
N ILE A 130 -12.69 3.26 5.78
CA ILE A 130 -11.30 3.36 6.24
C ILE A 130 -11.33 3.94 7.65
N CYS A 131 -10.74 3.21 8.60
CA CYS A 131 -10.72 3.58 10.00
C CYS A 131 -9.48 4.40 10.37
N LEU A 132 -9.60 5.25 11.40
CA LEU A 132 -8.43 5.80 12.05
C LEU A 132 -7.65 4.66 12.72
N SER A 133 -6.35 4.82 12.92
CA SER A 133 -5.44 3.77 13.42
C SER A 133 -5.87 3.08 14.72
N GLN A 134 -6.64 3.79 15.56
CA GLN A 134 -7.13 3.30 16.85
C GLN A 134 -8.45 2.53 16.77
N TYR A 135 -9.09 2.46 15.60
CA TYR A 135 -10.35 1.76 15.39
C TYR A 135 -10.23 0.71 14.30
N THR A 136 -11.11 -0.29 14.37
CA THR A 136 -11.24 -1.29 13.33
C THR A 136 -12.68 -1.79 13.20
N GLY A 137 -12.88 -2.82 12.40
CA GLY A 137 -14.18 -3.38 12.04
C GLY A 137 -14.67 -2.79 10.74
N THR A 138 -15.72 -3.40 10.20
CA THR A 138 -16.27 -3.01 8.89
C THR A 138 -16.83 -1.59 8.87
N LYS A 139 -17.16 -1.05 10.05
CA LYS A 139 -17.70 0.29 10.28
C LYS A 139 -16.86 1.10 11.27
N CYS A 140 -15.63 0.70 11.58
CA CYS A 140 -14.78 1.39 12.56
C CYS A 140 -15.38 1.44 13.97
N GLU A 141 -16.16 0.42 14.32
CA GLU A 141 -16.92 0.30 15.57
C GLU A 141 -16.10 -0.28 16.73
N ILE A 142 -15.00 -0.98 16.44
CA ILE A 142 -14.12 -1.65 17.42
C ILE A 142 -12.97 -0.71 17.79
N VAL A 143 -12.60 -0.66 19.07
CA VAL A 143 -11.44 0.11 19.56
C VAL A 143 -10.27 -0.84 19.80
N ASN A 144 -9.15 -0.66 19.10
CA ASN A 144 -8.04 -1.64 19.10
C ASN A 144 -7.23 -1.76 20.42
N ASN A 145 -7.57 -1.03 21.50
CA ASN A 145 -6.79 -1.01 22.76
C ASN A 145 -7.67 -0.57 23.94
N ASP A 146 -8.86 -1.13 24.09
CA ASP A 146 -9.78 -0.80 25.17
C ASP A 146 -9.81 -1.85 26.30
N ASN A 147 -8.92 -2.84 26.23
CA ASN A 147 -8.83 -3.98 27.14
C ASN A 147 -10.09 -4.85 27.17
N LYS A 148 -10.86 -4.87 26.08
CA LYS A 148 -11.97 -5.80 25.91
C LYS A 148 -11.70 -6.69 24.70
N LYS A 149 -12.44 -7.80 24.67
CA LYS A 149 -12.58 -8.63 23.48
C LYS A 149 -13.95 -8.34 22.91
N ASP A 150 -14.03 -7.41 21.97
CA ASP A 150 -15.27 -7.04 21.30
C ASP A 150 -15.17 -7.25 19.78
N GLY A 151 -16.29 -7.04 19.08
CA GLY A 151 -16.38 -7.31 17.65
C GLY A 151 -15.98 -8.75 17.26
N ASP A 152 -15.00 -8.86 16.37
CA ASP A 152 -14.49 -10.14 15.84
C ASP A 152 -13.08 -10.51 16.33
N GLU A 153 -12.55 -9.77 17.31
CA GLU A 153 -11.24 -10.02 17.91
C GLU A 153 -11.13 -11.47 18.41
N THR A 154 -9.93 -12.05 18.27
CA THR A 154 -9.71 -13.44 18.70
C THR A 154 -9.21 -13.54 20.12
N ASP A 155 -8.49 -12.53 20.60
CA ASP A 155 -8.16 -12.29 22.00
C ASP A 155 -8.30 -10.79 22.31
N VAL A 156 -8.16 -10.38 23.57
CA VAL A 156 -8.32 -8.98 23.99
C VAL A 156 -7.37 -8.07 23.19
N ASP A 157 -7.94 -7.11 22.46
CA ASP A 157 -7.23 -6.12 21.65
C ASP A 157 -6.33 -6.72 20.54
N CYS A 158 -6.63 -7.92 20.03
CA CYS A 158 -5.86 -8.51 18.93
C CYS A 158 -6.61 -9.57 18.08
N GLY A 159 -6.10 -9.76 16.86
CA GLY A 159 -6.63 -10.72 15.88
C GLY A 159 -7.97 -10.32 15.28
N GLY A 160 -8.49 -11.12 14.35
CA GLY A 160 -9.69 -10.76 13.59
C GLY A 160 -9.46 -9.47 12.79
N SER A 161 -10.39 -8.52 12.92
CA SER A 161 -10.22 -7.19 12.33
C SER A 161 -9.28 -6.30 13.12
N SER A 162 -8.85 -6.65 14.34
CA SER A 162 -7.90 -5.84 15.12
C SER A 162 -6.68 -5.47 14.28
N GLY A 163 -6.32 -4.19 14.31
CA GLY A 163 -5.09 -3.70 13.65
C GLY A 163 -3.82 -4.34 14.23
N LYS A 164 -3.94 -5.00 15.39
CA LYS A 164 -2.85 -5.66 16.11
C LYS A 164 -2.96 -7.17 15.98
N LYS A 165 -1.83 -7.81 15.65
CA LYS A 165 -1.69 -9.26 15.65
C LYS A 165 -1.48 -9.78 17.07
N CYS A 166 -2.03 -10.95 17.36
CA CYS A 166 -1.95 -11.62 18.63
C CYS A 166 -0.57 -12.23 18.85
N ALA A 167 0.00 -11.98 20.02
CA ALA A 167 1.25 -12.59 20.45
C ALA A 167 1.11 -14.10 20.71
N ILE A 168 2.24 -14.80 20.86
CA ILE A 168 2.29 -16.21 21.23
C ILE A 168 1.45 -16.48 22.50
N GLY A 169 0.71 -17.58 22.50
CA GLY A 169 -0.16 -18.01 23.60
C GLY A 169 -1.54 -17.35 23.62
N LYS A 170 -1.81 -16.38 22.75
CA LYS A 170 -3.11 -15.72 22.62
C LYS A 170 -4.05 -16.49 21.70
N ALA A 171 -5.35 -16.33 21.93
CA ALA A 171 -6.39 -16.98 21.15
C ALA A 171 -6.44 -16.45 19.71
N CYS A 172 -6.66 -17.36 18.76
CA CYS A 172 -6.72 -17.08 17.33
C CYS A 172 -7.73 -18.00 16.63
N LYS A 173 -8.14 -17.64 15.41
CA LYS A 173 -8.96 -18.48 14.53
C LYS A 173 -8.21 -18.84 13.24
N VAL A 174 -7.39 -17.93 12.74
CA VAL A 174 -6.61 -18.08 11.51
C VAL A 174 -5.18 -17.57 11.71
N ASN A 175 -4.24 -18.02 10.88
CA ASN A 175 -2.83 -17.62 10.98
C ASN A 175 -2.64 -16.10 10.90
N THR A 176 -3.49 -15.40 10.14
CA THR A 176 -3.43 -13.93 10.04
C THR A 176 -3.81 -13.21 11.32
N ASP A 177 -4.34 -13.90 12.34
CA ASP A 177 -4.58 -13.29 13.64
C ASP A 177 -3.29 -13.17 14.45
N CYS A 178 -2.30 -14.02 14.18
CA CYS A 178 -1.09 -14.15 14.96
C CYS A 178 0.08 -13.31 14.43
N ASP A 179 0.96 -12.88 15.33
CA ASP A 179 2.15 -12.10 14.98
C ASP A 179 3.29 -13.02 14.51
N ASN A 180 3.40 -13.19 13.20
CA ASN A 180 4.44 -13.98 12.52
C ASN A 180 4.60 -15.42 13.05
N VAL A 181 3.51 -16.04 13.50
CA VAL A 181 3.44 -17.43 13.96
C VAL A 181 2.13 -18.08 13.51
N LEU A 182 2.04 -19.40 13.59
CA LEU A 182 0.83 -20.13 13.20
C LEU A 182 -0.24 -20.12 14.28
N CYS A 183 -1.50 -20.06 13.83
CA CYS A 183 -2.65 -20.36 14.65
C CYS A 183 -2.94 -21.87 14.59
N THR A 184 -2.59 -22.59 15.65
CA THR A 184 -2.86 -24.04 15.73
C THR A 184 -3.59 -24.35 17.02
N SER A 185 -4.65 -25.15 16.91
CA SER A 185 -5.55 -25.49 18.03
C SER A 185 -6.17 -24.25 18.71
N GLY A 186 -6.43 -23.19 17.93
CA GLY A 186 -7.06 -21.96 18.41
C GLY A 186 -6.15 -21.03 19.20
N VAL A 187 -4.82 -21.27 19.19
CA VAL A 187 -3.83 -20.46 19.91
C VAL A 187 -2.63 -20.17 19.00
N CYS A 188 -2.09 -18.96 19.08
CA CYS A 188 -0.85 -18.58 18.41
C CYS A 188 0.32 -19.36 19.01
N GLN A 189 0.88 -20.31 18.28
CA GLN A 189 1.92 -21.20 18.79
C GLN A 189 3.30 -20.52 18.79
N SER A 190 4.20 -21.02 19.63
CA SER A 190 5.60 -20.64 19.54
C SER A 190 6.19 -21.06 18.18
N PRO A 191 7.15 -20.29 17.63
CA PRO A 191 7.96 -20.68 16.47
C PRO A 191 8.48 -22.12 16.55
N SER A 192 8.48 -22.82 15.43
CA SER A 192 9.03 -24.17 15.30
C SER A 192 9.81 -24.29 14.00
N CYS A 193 10.91 -25.06 14.02
CA CYS A 193 11.78 -25.37 12.87
C CYS A 193 11.15 -26.31 11.82
N SER A 194 9.83 -26.26 11.68
CA SER A 194 9.03 -27.08 10.76
C SER A 194 7.62 -26.51 10.60
N ASP A 195 7.42 -25.22 10.90
CA ASP A 195 6.13 -24.54 10.82
C ASP A 195 5.90 -23.85 9.45
N GLY A 196 6.88 -23.91 8.55
CA GLY A 196 6.79 -23.37 7.20
C GLY A 196 6.91 -21.85 7.14
N LEU A 197 7.26 -21.20 8.26
CA LEU A 197 7.53 -19.77 8.32
C LEU A 197 9.02 -19.53 8.55
N LYS A 198 9.46 -18.29 8.35
CA LYS A 198 10.79 -17.82 8.78
C LYS A 198 10.60 -16.96 10.03
N ASN A 199 10.68 -17.57 11.20
CA ASN A 199 10.41 -16.92 12.48
C ASN A 199 11.38 -17.43 13.57
N GLY A 200 11.18 -17.05 14.83
CA GLY A 200 11.91 -17.64 15.97
C GLY A 200 13.44 -17.47 16.02
N GLY A 201 14.05 -16.77 15.06
CA GLY A 201 15.52 -16.65 14.92
C GLY A 201 16.12 -17.52 13.82
N GLU A 202 15.29 -18.16 13.00
CA GLU A 202 15.71 -18.95 11.85
C GLU A 202 16.50 -18.14 10.82
N ALA A 203 17.47 -18.81 10.18
CA ALA A 203 18.27 -18.21 9.13
C ALA A 203 17.52 -18.15 7.80
N ASP A 204 16.75 -19.19 7.49
CA ASP A 204 15.75 -19.26 6.42
C ASP A 204 14.57 -20.13 6.89
N VAL A 205 13.48 -20.22 6.11
CA VAL A 205 12.27 -20.98 6.49
C VAL A 205 12.63 -22.37 7.02
N ASP A 206 12.29 -22.64 8.28
CA ASP A 206 12.50 -23.90 9.01
C ASP A 206 13.97 -24.36 9.17
N CYS A 207 14.97 -23.47 9.03
CA CYS A 207 16.38 -23.87 9.13
C CYS A 207 17.34 -22.79 9.66
N GLY A 208 18.49 -23.25 10.17
CA GLY A 208 19.58 -22.40 10.68
C GLY A 208 19.25 -21.66 11.97
N GLY A 209 20.19 -20.85 12.47
CA GLY A 209 20.04 -20.15 13.75
C GLY A 209 19.81 -21.13 14.93
N PRO A 210 18.69 -21.02 15.67
CA PRO A 210 18.36 -21.91 16.78
C PRO A 210 17.94 -23.31 16.33
N CYS A 211 17.68 -23.52 15.04
CA CYS A 211 17.26 -24.82 14.54
C CYS A 211 18.41 -25.83 14.47
N SER A 212 18.09 -27.07 14.86
CA SER A 212 18.98 -28.21 14.67
C SER A 212 19.20 -28.51 13.19
N THR A 213 18.16 -28.30 12.38
CA THR A 213 18.22 -28.43 10.92
C THR A 213 19.02 -27.28 10.34
N LYS A 214 20.06 -27.62 9.57
CA LYS A 214 20.87 -26.63 8.85
C LYS A 214 20.28 -26.36 7.47
N CYS A 215 20.52 -25.17 6.97
CA CYS A 215 20.01 -24.70 5.69
C CYS A 215 20.82 -25.26 4.52
N ASP A 216 20.10 -25.71 3.50
CA ASP A 216 20.68 -26.16 2.23
C ASP A 216 21.27 -24.98 1.42
N ASN A 217 22.04 -25.32 0.39
CA ASN A 217 22.65 -24.32 -0.50
C ASN A 217 21.58 -23.41 -1.15
N GLY A 218 21.91 -22.13 -1.28
CA GLY A 218 21.04 -21.07 -1.81
C GLY A 218 20.08 -20.47 -0.78
N LYS A 219 19.93 -21.08 0.40
CA LYS A 219 19.13 -20.54 1.51
C LYS A 219 19.85 -19.38 2.20
N THR A 220 19.07 -18.52 2.85
CA THR A 220 19.58 -17.38 3.59
C THR A 220 20.35 -17.83 4.84
N CYS A 221 21.47 -17.18 5.14
CA CYS A 221 22.27 -17.46 6.35
C CYS A 221 22.81 -16.17 6.97
N SER A 222 23.07 -16.21 8.27
CA SER A 222 23.76 -15.13 9.02
C SER A 222 25.08 -15.61 9.62
N SER A 223 25.24 -16.92 9.81
CA SER A 223 26.42 -17.58 10.33
C SER A 223 26.77 -18.79 9.48
N THR A 224 28.05 -19.16 9.44
CA THR A 224 28.52 -20.42 8.86
C THR A 224 27.81 -21.62 9.49
N THR A 225 27.48 -21.57 10.78
CA THR A 225 26.75 -22.64 11.49
C THR A 225 25.31 -22.82 11.04
N ASP A 226 24.78 -21.92 10.20
CA ASP A 226 23.42 -22.04 9.68
C ASP A 226 23.36 -23.00 8.51
N CYS A 227 24.47 -23.18 7.78
CA CYS A 227 24.51 -23.91 6.52
C CYS A 227 24.98 -25.35 6.71
N VAL A 228 24.40 -26.28 5.93
CA VAL A 228 24.89 -27.66 5.86
C VAL A 228 26.36 -27.69 5.40
N SER A 229 26.71 -26.85 4.43
CA SER A 229 28.08 -26.70 3.92
C SER A 229 29.05 -26.03 4.90
N LYS A 230 28.55 -25.42 5.97
CA LYS A 230 29.29 -24.50 6.85
C LYS A 230 29.84 -23.25 6.14
N VAL A 231 29.40 -22.95 4.92
CA VAL A 231 29.84 -21.78 4.16
C VAL A 231 28.68 -20.81 4.00
N CYS A 232 28.76 -19.69 4.71
CA CYS A 232 27.83 -18.57 4.57
C CYS A 232 28.55 -17.40 3.91
N SER A 233 28.24 -17.12 2.64
CA SER A 233 28.87 -16.03 1.88
C SER A 233 27.81 -15.28 1.09
N GLY A 234 27.85 -13.94 1.18
CA GLY A 234 26.83 -13.08 0.58
C GLY A 234 25.43 -13.27 1.17
N ASN A 235 25.33 -13.58 2.48
CA ASN A 235 24.09 -13.94 3.20
C ASN A 235 23.37 -15.18 2.64
N GLN A 236 24.07 -16.04 1.91
CA GLN A 236 23.53 -17.29 1.38
C GLN A 236 24.46 -18.46 1.65
N CYS A 237 23.86 -19.62 1.92
CA CYS A 237 24.58 -20.87 2.03
C CYS A 237 25.14 -21.24 0.66
N GLN A 238 26.46 -21.35 0.56
CA GLN A 238 27.13 -21.73 -0.68
C GLN A 238 27.42 -23.22 -0.69
N ALA A 239 27.54 -23.80 -1.88
CA ALA A 239 28.04 -25.15 -2.03
C ALA A 239 29.48 -25.26 -1.49
N PRO A 240 29.84 -26.40 -0.89
CA PRO A 240 31.22 -26.67 -0.48
C PRO A 240 32.15 -26.60 -1.70
N MET A 241 33.29 -25.91 -1.58
CA MET A 241 34.32 -25.86 -2.63
C MET A 241 35.63 -26.39 -2.08
N ASN A 242 36.38 -27.10 -2.90
CA ASN A 242 37.66 -27.75 -2.56
C ASN A 242 38.83 -26.80 -2.19
N HIS A 243 38.57 -25.50 -2.03
CA HIS A 243 39.53 -24.44 -1.69
C HIS A 243 38.82 -23.28 -0.95
N ASP A 244 37.84 -23.59 -0.10
CA ASP A 244 37.07 -22.60 0.66
C ASP A 244 37.57 -22.40 2.11
N ASN A 245 38.66 -23.08 2.49
CA ASN A 245 39.25 -23.13 3.83
C ASN A 245 38.29 -23.70 4.90
N VAL A 246 37.31 -24.51 4.52
CA VAL A 246 36.34 -25.13 5.44
C VAL A 246 36.23 -26.63 5.15
N MET A 247 36.63 -27.48 6.11
CA MET A 247 36.45 -28.93 5.98
C MET A 247 34.95 -29.33 5.89
N ASN A 248 34.49 -29.58 4.66
CA ASN A 248 33.09 -29.88 4.32
C ASN A 248 33.01 -30.81 3.07
N GLY A 249 31.80 -31.19 2.65
CA GLY A 249 31.63 -32.05 1.48
C GLY A 249 32.30 -33.43 1.61
N ASP A 250 33.02 -33.84 0.55
CA ASP A 250 33.77 -35.11 0.48
C ASP A 250 35.25 -34.97 0.93
N GLU A 251 35.61 -33.86 1.58
CA GLU A 251 36.99 -33.57 1.98
C GLU A 251 37.49 -34.47 3.13
N THR A 252 38.74 -34.93 3.03
CA THR A 252 39.41 -35.76 4.05
C THR A 252 40.22 -34.93 5.07
N ASP A 253 40.58 -33.69 4.71
CA ASP A 253 41.14 -32.62 5.54
C ASP A 253 40.74 -31.27 4.89
N VAL A 254 40.95 -30.13 5.55
CA VAL A 254 40.60 -28.80 5.00
C VAL A 254 41.15 -28.65 3.57
N ASP A 255 40.25 -28.47 2.59
CA ASP A 255 40.57 -28.31 1.17
C ASP A 255 41.36 -29.50 0.55
N CYS A 256 41.21 -30.70 1.09
CA CYS A 256 41.89 -31.92 0.63
C CYS A 256 40.89 -33.02 0.23
N GLY A 257 40.97 -33.49 -1.01
CA GLY A 257 40.16 -34.58 -1.57
C GLY A 257 40.95 -35.81 -1.97
#